data_AF-A0A8J6UZ04-F1
#
_entry.id   AF-A0A8J6UZ04-F1
#
_cell.length_a   1.000
_cell.length_b   1.000
_cell.length_c   1.000
_cell.angle_alpha   90.00
_cell.angle_beta   90.00
_cell.angle_gamma   90.00
#
_symmetry.space_group_name_H-M   'P 1'
#
loop_
_entity.id
_entity.type
_entity.pdbx_description
1 polymer ?
#
loop_
_entity_poly.entity_id
_entity_poly.type
_entity_poly.pdbx_seq_one_letter_code
_entity_poly.pdbx_strand_id
1 'polypeptide(L)'
;MQRADRRTSSDDNSIQHPHTKRAEPTSTAELRQILSNVRSQRDEAKNQVVDKERQLEESQTLYREQEEKLQSTIVLYRETQEQASSYLALYTDEKAKSSELEVKYNEAHQESQNHLARYKQIEQELKTERRSKAGIKGWETRRKRENERLKQEIGEMAIVLRESLTKKDQAIKSLEDVATRMDRIQKLVDSVDNEAANNPVGMLQKLQRVWVAVKEILAE
;
A
#
# COMPACT_ATOMS: atom_id res chain seq x y z
N MET A 1 -7.95 116.71 97.90
CA MET A 1 -6.58 116.97 98.41
C MET A 1 -5.69 115.83 97.95
N GLN A 2 -4.51 116.20 97.44
CA GLN A 2 -3.50 115.33 96.84
C GLN A 2 -2.93 114.28 97.81
N ARG A 3 -2.54 113.12 97.28
CA ARG A 3 -1.17 112.58 97.42
C ARG A 3 -0.91 111.55 96.33
N ALA A 4 0.03 111.90 95.47
CA ALA A 4 0.59 111.07 94.42
C ALA A 4 1.69 110.19 95.02
N ASP A 5 1.57 108.87 94.89
CA ASP A 5 2.70 107.96 95.08
C ASP A 5 3.39 107.71 93.74
N ARG A 6 4.67 108.11 93.72
CA ARG A 6 5.60 107.96 92.62
C ARG A 6 6.00 106.49 92.49
N ARG A 7 5.46 105.78 91.50
CA ARG A 7 6.11 104.58 90.95
C ARG A 7 6.98 105.02 89.77
N THR A 8 8.30 104.84 89.89
CA THR A 8 9.25 105.04 88.79
C THR A 8 9.30 103.78 87.92
N SER A 9 9.52 103.91 86.62
CA SER A 9 9.53 102.78 85.66
C SER A 9 10.71 101.81 85.82
N SER A 10 11.43 101.87 86.94
CA SER A 10 12.53 100.95 87.27
C SER A 10 12.03 99.68 87.97
N ASP A 11 10.80 99.68 88.52
CA ASP A 11 10.26 98.54 89.26
C ASP A 11 9.61 97.48 88.36
N ASP A 12 9.10 97.86 87.18
CA ASP A 12 8.45 96.93 86.23
C ASP A 12 9.43 95.97 85.54
N ASN A 13 10.73 96.30 85.48
CA ASN A 13 11.73 95.47 84.82
C ASN A 13 12.09 94.20 85.62
N SER A 14 11.76 94.18 86.92
CA SER A 14 12.05 93.04 87.81
C SER A 14 11.01 91.91 87.73
N ILE A 15 9.83 92.18 87.13
CA ILE A 15 8.72 91.24 87.04
C ILE A 15 8.79 90.43 85.74
N GLN A 16 9.27 91.02 84.63
CA GLN A 16 9.41 90.32 83.35
C GLN A 16 10.72 89.54 83.19
N HIS A 17 11.78 89.93 83.92
CA HIS A 17 13.04 89.20 83.98
C HIS A 17 13.43 88.99 85.44
N PRO A 18 12.94 87.91 86.11
CA PRO A 18 13.47 87.58 87.41
C PRO A 18 14.98 87.40 87.27
N HIS A 19 15.76 88.26 87.93
CA HIS A 19 17.18 88.02 88.11
C HIS A 19 17.30 86.65 88.77
N THR A 20 17.65 85.63 87.98
CA THR A 20 17.96 84.31 88.49
C THR A 20 19.02 84.52 89.56
N LYS A 21 18.68 84.20 90.82
CA LYS A 21 19.67 84.07 91.88
C LYS A 21 20.83 83.28 91.27
N ARG A 22 22.05 83.84 91.31
CA ARG A 22 23.25 83.11 90.91
C ARG A 22 23.19 81.77 91.62
N ALA A 23 23.02 80.69 90.86
CA ALA A 23 23.11 79.36 91.41
C ALA A 23 24.45 79.27 92.14
N GLU A 24 24.40 78.93 93.42
CA GLU A 24 25.61 78.63 94.17
C GLU A 24 26.42 77.59 93.38
N PRO A 25 27.75 77.71 93.30
CA PRO A 25 28.55 76.72 92.60
C PRO A 25 28.24 75.35 93.21
N THR A 26 27.74 74.44 92.36
CA THR A 26 27.36 73.08 92.73
C THR A 26 28.43 72.47 93.63
N SER A 27 28.02 71.81 94.71
CA SER A 27 29.00 71.29 95.67
C SER A 27 29.90 70.29 94.96
N THR A 28 31.19 70.25 95.32
CA THR A 28 32.17 69.40 94.63
C THR A 28 31.79 67.91 94.62
N ALA A 29 30.94 67.46 95.54
CA ALA A 29 30.40 66.10 95.57
C ALA A 29 29.31 65.85 94.50
N GLU A 30 28.40 66.81 94.28
CA GLU A 30 27.34 66.72 93.27
C GLU A 30 27.91 66.74 91.85
N LEU A 31 28.95 67.57 91.62
CA LEU A 31 29.66 67.59 90.34
C LEU A 31 30.32 66.24 90.01
N ARG A 32 30.86 65.53 91.02
CA ARG A 32 31.43 64.18 90.84
C ARG A 32 30.34 63.17 90.50
N GLN A 33 29.18 63.24 91.14
CA GLN A 33 28.05 62.37 90.85
C GLN A 33 27.51 62.58 89.43
N ILE A 34 27.37 63.85 89.00
CA ILE A 34 26.98 64.19 87.63
C ILE A 34 28.01 63.67 86.63
N LEU A 35 29.31 63.88 86.86
CA LEU A 35 30.37 63.36 86.00
C LEU A 35 30.37 61.83 85.92
N SER A 36 30.09 61.15 87.04
CA SER A 36 29.95 59.69 87.08
C SER A 36 28.77 59.21 86.23
N ASN A 37 27.61 59.85 86.37
CA ASN A 37 26.42 59.52 85.59
C ASN A 37 26.63 59.79 84.10
N VAL A 38 27.24 60.92 83.74
CA VAL A 38 27.55 61.26 82.33
C VAL A 38 28.57 60.28 81.74
N ARG A 39 29.56 59.83 82.53
CA ARG A 39 30.49 58.77 82.10
C ARG A 39 29.75 57.46 81.84
N SER A 40 28.91 57.02 82.78
CA SER A 40 28.08 55.82 82.63
C SER A 40 27.18 55.89 81.40
N GLN A 41 26.45 57.00 81.20
CA GLN A 41 25.57 57.19 80.04
C GLN A 41 26.35 57.21 78.72
N ARG A 42 27.54 57.80 78.70
CA ARG A 42 28.42 57.81 77.53
C ARG A 42 28.97 56.41 77.21
N ASP A 43 29.34 55.63 78.22
CA ASP A 43 29.80 54.26 78.04
C ASP A 43 28.65 53.34 77.60
N GLU A 44 27.45 53.52 78.15
CA GLU A 44 26.23 52.79 77.78
C GLU A 44 25.77 53.14 76.36
N ALA A 45 25.76 54.42 75.98
CA ALA A 45 25.48 54.84 74.61
C ALA A 45 26.53 54.32 73.62
N LYS A 46 27.82 54.29 74.02
CA LYS A 46 28.88 53.72 73.20
C LYS A 46 28.67 52.22 72.98
N ASN A 47 28.28 51.48 74.02
CA ASN A 47 27.96 50.05 73.89
C ASN A 47 26.75 49.83 72.97
N GLN A 48 25.69 50.64 73.09
CA GLN A 48 24.53 50.56 72.21
C GLN A 48 24.86 50.85 70.74
N VAL A 49 25.79 51.77 70.47
CA VAL A 49 26.26 52.04 69.10
C VAL A 49 26.98 50.81 68.55
N VAL A 50 27.90 50.22 69.32
CA VAL A 50 28.64 49.01 68.91
C VAL A 50 27.69 47.83 68.66
N ASP A 51 26.70 47.61 69.52
CA ASP A 51 25.71 46.54 69.34
C ASP A 51 24.85 46.77 68.09
N LYS A 52 24.44 48.02 67.83
CA LYS A 52 23.68 48.36 66.62
C LYS A 52 24.51 48.26 65.35
N GLU A 53 25.78 48.65 65.38
CA GLU A 53 26.71 48.46 64.26
C GLU A 53 26.85 46.97 63.95
N ARG A 54 27.02 46.13 64.97
CA ARG A 54 27.07 44.69 64.80
C ARG A 54 25.77 44.11 64.22
N GLN A 55 24.61 44.52 64.73
CA GLN A 55 23.32 44.09 64.19
C GLN A 55 23.12 44.54 62.73
N LEU A 56 23.59 45.74 62.38
CA LEU A 56 23.53 46.23 61.01
C LEU A 56 24.40 45.37 60.09
N GLU A 57 25.63 45.07 60.50
CA GLU A 57 26.54 44.19 59.75
C GLU A 57 25.98 42.77 59.58
N GLU A 58 25.44 42.18 60.64
CA GLU A 58 24.77 40.88 60.61
C GLU A 58 23.56 40.91 59.66
N SER A 59 22.74 41.96 59.70
CA SER A 59 21.61 42.09 58.78
C SER A 59 22.07 42.22 57.32
N GLN A 60 23.13 43.00 57.08
CA GLN A 60 23.64 43.25 55.73
C GLN A 60 24.24 41.97 55.12
N THR A 61 24.93 41.16 55.92
CA THR A 61 25.45 39.86 55.47
C THR A 61 24.32 38.91 55.11
N LEU A 62 23.29 38.79 55.95
CA LEU A 62 22.10 37.97 55.66
C LEU A 62 21.37 38.41 54.39
N TYR A 63 21.23 39.72 54.16
CA TYR A 63 20.64 40.25 52.92
C TYR A 63 21.44 39.85 51.68
N ARG A 64 22.78 39.96 51.72
CA ARG A 64 23.63 39.54 50.61
C ARG A 64 23.52 38.04 50.34
N GLU A 65 23.55 37.21 51.38
CA GLU A 65 23.38 35.77 51.21
C GLU A 65 22.01 35.41 50.60
N GLN A 66 20.94 36.11 50.99
CA GLN A 66 19.62 35.90 50.39
C GLN A 66 19.60 36.33 48.93
N GLU A 67 20.25 37.44 48.59
CA GLU A 67 20.35 37.91 47.21
C GLU A 67 21.09 36.91 46.32
N GLU A 68 22.22 36.37 46.78
CA GLU A 68 22.98 35.34 46.06
C GLU A 68 22.18 34.04 45.89
N LYS A 69 21.45 33.61 46.94
CA LYS A 69 20.54 32.45 46.87
C LYS A 69 19.42 32.68 45.88
N LEU A 70 18.85 33.88 45.83
CA LEU A 70 17.79 34.22 44.89
C LEU A 70 18.32 34.24 43.45
N GLN A 71 19.47 34.86 43.22
CA GLN A 71 20.10 34.91 41.90
C GLN A 71 20.43 33.51 41.38
N SER A 72 21.05 32.66 42.20
CA SER A 72 21.35 31.27 41.83
C SER A 72 20.08 30.46 41.52
N THR A 73 19.02 30.64 42.31
CA THR A 73 17.72 29.98 42.06
C THR A 73 17.11 30.42 40.73
N ILE A 74 17.18 31.71 40.39
CA ILE A 74 16.69 32.24 39.11
C ILE A 74 17.46 31.63 37.93
N VAL A 75 18.78 31.48 38.05
CA VAL A 75 19.61 30.86 37.01
C VAL A 75 19.19 29.40 36.80
N LEU A 76 19.11 28.62 37.88
CA LEU A 76 18.66 27.23 37.81
C LEU A 76 17.27 27.09 37.18
N TYR A 77 16.34 27.98 37.57
CA TYR A 77 15.00 27.98 36.98
C TYR A 77 15.03 28.22 35.46
N ARG A 78 15.84 29.18 34.99
CA ARG A 78 15.99 29.43 33.55
C ARG A 78 16.59 28.23 32.82
N GLU A 79 17.65 27.64 33.37
CA GLU A 79 18.28 26.45 32.78
C GLU A 79 17.28 25.29 32.67
N THR A 80 16.51 25.02 33.72
CA THR A 80 15.49 23.96 33.68
C THR A 80 14.37 24.28 32.68
N GLN A 81 13.99 25.54 32.53
CA GLN A 81 13.00 25.98 31.55
C GLN A 81 13.51 25.79 30.12
N GLU A 82 14.77 26.14 29.86
CA GLU A 82 15.42 25.92 28.57
C GLU A 82 15.51 24.43 28.25
N GLN A 83 15.94 23.61 29.21
CA GLN A 83 15.98 22.16 29.06
C GLN A 83 14.60 21.59 28.75
N ALA A 84 13.57 21.96 29.51
CA ALA A 84 12.20 21.50 29.28
C ALA A 84 11.69 21.88 27.87
N SER A 85 11.96 23.10 27.41
CA SER A 85 11.58 23.52 26.06
C SER A 85 12.33 22.75 24.98
N SER A 86 13.61 22.44 25.19
CA SER A 86 14.40 21.60 24.29
C SER A 86 13.86 20.17 24.19
N TYR A 87 13.48 19.56 25.33
CA TYR A 87 12.88 18.22 25.36
C TYR A 87 11.54 18.17 24.66
N LEU A 88 10.70 19.21 24.83
CA LEU A 88 9.42 19.29 24.12
C LEU A 88 9.63 19.37 22.61
N ALA A 89 10.62 20.14 22.13
CA ALA A 89 10.94 20.21 20.71
C ALA A 89 11.38 18.84 20.15
N LEU A 90 12.28 18.14 20.85
CA LEU A 90 12.72 16.80 20.45
C LEU A 90 11.56 15.80 20.43
N TYR A 91 10.68 15.84 21.43
CA TYR A 91 9.50 14.99 21.48
C TYR A 91 8.57 15.24 20.28
N THR A 92 8.34 16.51 19.92
CA THR A 92 7.51 16.83 18.76
C THR A 92 8.12 16.36 17.44
N ASP A 93 9.45 16.45 17.30
CA ASP A 93 10.19 15.97 16.13
C ASP A 93 10.12 14.43 16.02
N GLU A 94 10.37 13.71 17.10
CA GLU A 94 10.24 12.24 17.13
C GLU A 94 8.80 11.80 16.87
N LYS A 95 7.80 12.53 17.37
CA LYS A 95 6.40 12.26 17.05
C LYS A 95 6.11 12.42 15.55
N ALA A 96 6.66 13.44 14.91
CA ALA A 96 6.53 13.63 13.46
C ALA A 96 7.20 12.49 12.69
N LYS A 97 8.45 12.14 13.03
CA LYS A 97 9.18 11.01 12.41
C LYS A 97 8.44 9.68 12.58
N SER A 98 7.90 9.42 13.76
CA SER A 98 7.10 8.21 14.02
C SER A 98 5.88 8.14 13.10
N SER A 99 5.20 9.27 12.88
CA SER A 99 4.04 9.31 11.98
C SER A 99 4.43 9.09 10.52
N GLU A 100 5.57 9.62 10.06
CA GLU A 100 6.08 9.36 8.71
C GLU A 100 6.48 7.90 8.51
N LEU A 101 7.10 7.28 9.52
CA LEU A 101 7.46 5.87 9.49
C LEU A 101 6.21 4.96 9.43
N GLU A 102 5.15 5.32 10.14
CA GLU A 102 3.88 4.59 10.08
C GLU A 102 3.26 4.63 8.67
N VAL A 103 3.29 5.79 8.01
CA VAL A 103 2.83 5.91 6.61
C VAL A 103 3.66 5.02 5.69
N LYS A 104 4.99 5.09 5.75
CA LYS A 104 5.89 4.26 4.93
C LYS A 104 5.70 2.76 5.18
N TYR A 105 5.49 2.38 6.42
CA TYR A 105 5.21 1.00 6.79
C TYR A 105 3.90 0.51 6.14
N ASN A 106 2.84 1.32 6.22
CA ASN A 106 1.54 0.98 5.63
C ASN A 106 1.62 0.89 4.10
N GLU A 107 2.35 1.79 3.44
CA GLU A 107 2.60 1.73 2.00
C GLU A 107 3.32 0.43 1.59
N ALA A 108 4.44 0.12 2.25
CA ALA A 108 5.20 -1.11 1.97
C ALA A 108 4.37 -2.38 2.25
N HIS A 109 3.54 -2.34 3.30
CA HIS A 109 2.62 -3.43 3.62
C HIS A 109 1.58 -3.62 2.51
N GLN A 110 0.98 -2.54 2.02
CA GLN A 110 0.01 -2.58 0.93
C GLN A 110 0.64 -3.09 -0.38
N GLU A 111 1.86 -2.64 -0.70
CA GLU A 111 2.61 -3.14 -1.85
C GLU A 111 2.86 -4.65 -1.75
N SER A 112 3.28 -5.13 -0.57
CA SER A 112 3.50 -6.55 -0.32
C SER A 112 2.21 -7.37 -0.55
N GLN A 113 1.07 -6.88 -0.04
CA GLN A 113 -0.23 -7.52 -0.27
C GLN A 113 -0.60 -7.54 -1.76
N ASN A 114 -0.36 -6.44 -2.48
CA ASN A 114 -0.60 -6.35 -3.92
C ASN A 114 0.26 -7.36 -4.70
N HIS A 115 1.55 -7.50 -4.34
CA HIS A 115 2.44 -8.49 -4.96
C HIS A 115 1.96 -9.92 -4.69
N LEU A 116 1.54 -10.22 -3.47
CA LEU A 116 1.00 -11.52 -3.11
C LEU A 116 -0.27 -11.85 -3.90
N ALA A 117 -1.17 -10.87 -4.09
CA ALA A 117 -2.38 -11.02 -4.89
C ALA A 117 -2.04 -11.32 -6.36
N ARG A 118 -1.11 -10.56 -6.96
CA ARG A 118 -0.64 -10.80 -8.33
C ARG A 118 -0.02 -12.18 -8.49
N TYR A 119 0.80 -12.62 -7.53
CA TYR A 119 1.40 -13.95 -7.56
C TYR A 119 0.35 -15.05 -7.58
N LYS A 120 -0.67 -14.96 -6.71
CA LYS A 120 -1.80 -15.90 -6.68
C LYS A 120 -2.57 -15.91 -8.00
N GLN A 121 -2.79 -14.75 -8.60
CA GLN A 121 -3.46 -14.64 -9.90
C GLN A 121 -2.66 -15.35 -11.00
N ILE A 122 -1.36 -15.08 -11.09
CA ILE A 122 -0.46 -15.73 -12.07
C ILE A 122 -0.46 -17.25 -11.86
N GLU A 123 -0.44 -17.72 -10.61
CA GLU A 123 -0.49 -19.15 -10.31
C GLU A 123 -1.81 -19.79 -10.81
N GLN A 124 -2.93 -19.09 -10.70
CA GLN A 124 -4.22 -19.54 -11.22
C GLN A 124 -4.25 -19.56 -12.75
N GLU A 125 -3.76 -18.49 -13.41
CA GLU A 125 -3.64 -18.41 -14.86
C GLU A 125 -2.76 -19.53 -15.41
N LEU A 126 -1.64 -19.81 -14.75
CA LEU A 126 -0.74 -20.89 -15.15
C LEU A 126 -1.38 -22.28 -14.98
N LYS A 127 -2.24 -22.46 -13.97
CA LYS A 127 -3.04 -23.69 -13.82
C LYS A 127 -4.06 -23.85 -14.95
N THR A 128 -4.75 -22.78 -15.35
CA THR A 128 -5.73 -22.84 -16.45
C THR A 128 -5.04 -23.06 -17.79
N GLU A 129 -3.91 -22.40 -18.05
CA GLU A 129 -3.10 -22.63 -19.25
C GLU A 129 -2.62 -24.08 -19.35
N ARG A 130 -2.10 -24.65 -18.25
CA ARG A 130 -1.66 -26.06 -18.22
C ARG A 130 -2.81 -27.01 -18.53
N ARG A 131 -4.01 -26.75 -18.00
CA ARG A 131 -5.23 -27.53 -18.32
C ARG A 131 -5.63 -27.39 -19.78
N SER A 132 -5.57 -26.17 -20.33
CA SER A 132 -5.87 -25.90 -21.74
C SER A 132 -4.90 -26.61 -22.68
N LYS A 133 -3.59 -26.51 -22.42
CA LYS A 133 -2.56 -27.22 -23.20
C LYS A 133 -2.72 -28.73 -23.16
N ALA A 134 -3.04 -29.30 -22.00
CA ALA A 134 -3.37 -30.72 -21.88
C ALA A 134 -4.63 -31.09 -22.68
N GLY A 135 -5.66 -30.24 -22.65
CA GLY A 135 -6.89 -30.40 -23.43
C GLY A 135 -6.66 -30.37 -24.94
N ILE A 136 -5.89 -29.39 -25.43
CA ILE A 136 -5.52 -29.23 -26.85
C ILE A 136 -4.73 -30.45 -27.32
N LYS A 137 -3.72 -30.90 -26.55
CA LYS A 137 -2.94 -32.09 -26.89
C LYS A 137 -3.81 -33.35 -26.93
N GLY A 138 -4.74 -33.49 -25.99
CA GLY A 138 -5.69 -34.61 -25.96
C GLY A 138 -6.66 -34.59 -27.15
N TRP A 139 -7.18 -33.41 -27.51
CA TRP A 139 -8.05 -33.24 -28.67
C TRP A 139 -7.31 -33.54 -29.98
N GLU A 140 -6.09 -33.04 -30.16
CA GLU A 140 -5.30 -33.30 -31.36
C GLU A 140 -4.98 -34.79 -31.52
N THR A 141 -4.70 -35.49 -30.42
CA THR A 141 -4.47 -36.93 -30.44
C THR A 141 -5.74 -37.71 -30.82
N ARG A 142 -6.91 -37.32 -30.30
CA ARG A 142 -8.20 -37.94 -30.67
C ARG A 142 -8.54 -37.67 -32.14
N ARG A 143 -8.40 -36.42 -32.60
CA ARG A 143 -8.63 -36.03 -33.99
C ARG A 143 -7.76 -36.79 -34.97
N LYS A 144 -6.46 -36.99 -34.67
CA LYS A 144 -5.55 -37.77 -35.51
C LYS A 144 -5.95 -39.24 -35.60
N ARG A 145 -6.34 -39.88 -34.49
CA ARG A 145 -6.81 -41.27 -34.51
C ARG A 145 -8.09 -41.42 -35.33
N GLU A 146 -9.03 -40.51 -35.17
CA GLU A 146 -10.29 -40.54 -35.92
C GLU A 146 -10.05 -40.34 -37.42
N ASN A 147 -9.19 -39.39 -37.79
CA ASN A 147 -8.81 -39.20 -39.20
C ASN A 147 -8.13 -40.44 -39.79
N GLU A 148 -7.30 -41.14 -39.02
CA GLU A 148 -6.66 -42.36 -39.50
C GLU A 148 -7.67 -43.48 -39.72
N ARG A 149 -8.63 -43.64 -38.79
CA ARG A 149 -9.75 -44.57 -38.94
C ARG A 149 -10.58 -44.25 -40.19
N LEU A 150 -10.97 -42.99 -40.38
CA LEU A 150 -11.75 -42.57 -41.54
C LEU A 150 -11.00 -42.81 -42.86
N LYS A 151 -9.67 -42.60 -42.90
CA LYS A 151 -8.87 -42.93 -44.08
C LYS A 151 -8.88 -44.42 -44.39
N GLN A 152 -8.80 -45.28 -43.37
CA GLN A 152 -8.89 -46.73 -43.54
C GLN A 152 -10.26 -47.12 -44.10
N GLU A 153 -11.34 -46.63 -43.49
CA GLU A 153 -12.72 -46.90 -43.95
C GLU A 153 -12.95 -46.41 -45.39
N ILE A 154 -12.47 -45.21 -45.74
CA ILE A 154 -12.53 -44.69 -47.12
C ILE A 154 -11.71 -45.57 -48.08
N GLY A 155 -10.54 -46.04 -47.66
CA GLY A 155 -9.69 -46.93 -48.44
C GLY A 155 -10.38 -48.27 -48.74
N GLU A 156 -11.00 -48.87 -47.72
CA GLU A 156 -11.78 -50.10 -47.87
C GLU A 156 -12.98 -49.90 -48.81
N MET A 157 -13.74 -48.82 -48.63
CA MET A 157 -14.84 -48.48 -49.53
C MET A 157 -14.37 -48.28 -50.97
N ALA A 158 -13.21 -47.63 -51.18
CA ALA A 158 -12.66 -47.42 -52.51
C ALA A 158 -12.26 -48.74 -53.19
N ILE A 159 -11.76 -49.73 -52.45
CA ILE A 159 -11.48 -51.07 -52.95
C ILE A 159 -12.78 -51.75 -53.39
N VAL A 160 -13.79 -51.77 -52.53
CA VAL A 160 -15.11 -52.38 -52.83
C VAL A 160 -15.74 -51.73 -54.07
N LEU A 161 -15.68 -50.40 -54.18
CA LEU A 161 -16.18 -49.67 -55.34
C LEU A 161 -15.42 -50.04 -56.62
N ARG A 162 -14.09 -50.12 -56.56
CA ARG A 162 -13.27 -50.54 -57.71
C ARG A 162 -13.62 -51.95 -58.15
N GLU A 163 -13.75 -52.90 -57.22
CA GLU A 163 -14.16 -54.28 -57.52
C GLU A 163 -15.59 -54.35 -58.08
N SER A 164 -16.51 -53.51 -57.60
CA SER A 164 -17.86 -53.45 -58.15
C SER A 164 -17.86 -52.90 -59.58
N LEU A 165 -17.03 -51.91 -59.89
CA LEU A 165 -16.91 -51.34 -61.22
C LEU A 165 -16.28 -52.35 -62.20
N THR A 166 -15.22 -53.06 -61.80
CA THR A 166 -14.61 -54.08 -62.67
C THR A 166 -15.58 -55.24 -62.95
N LYS A 167 -16.37 -55.66 -61.95
CA LYS A 167 -17.46 -56.64 -62.15
C LYS A 167 -18.53 -56.12 -63.11
N LYS A 168 -18.91 -54.84 -63.01
CA LYS A 168 -19.85 -54.21 -63.96
C LYS A 168 -19.28 -54.19 -65.38
N ASP A 169 -18.02 -53.80 -65.55
CA ASP A 169 -17.38 -53.79 -66.88
C ASP A 169 -17.30 -55.20 -67.49
N GLN A 170 -17.02 -56.22 -66.68
CA GLN A 170 -17.07 -57.62 -67.13
C GLN A 170 -18.48 -58.04 -67.55
N ALA A 171 -19.50 -57.66 -66.78
CA ALA A 171 -20.89 -57.92 -67.11
C ALA A 171 -21.31 -57.21 -68.41
N ILE A 172 -20.92 -55.95 -68.60
CA ILE A 172 -21.17 -55.19 -69.84
C ILE A 172 -20.52 -55.91 -71.03
N LYS A 173 -19.24 -56.28 -70.95
CA LYS A 173 -18.56 -57.03 -72.02
C LYS A 173 -19.27 -58.34 -72.35
N SER A 174 -19.71 -59.09 -71.34
CA SER A 174 -20.45 -60.33 -71.57
C SER A 174 -21.79 -60.09 -72.28
N LEU A 175 -22.47 -58.98 -71.99
CA LEU A 175 -23.71 -58.59 -72.67
C LEU A 175 -23.45 -58.12 -74.10
N GLU A 176 -22.35 -57.39 -74.34
CA GLU A 176 -21.92 -57.00 -75.69
C GLU A 176 -21.59 -58.24 -76.54
N ASP A 177 -20.89 -59.22 -75.98
CA ASP A 177 -20.61 -60.50 -76.66
C ASP A 177 -21.91 -61.23 -77.03
N VAL A 178 -22.89 -61.30 -76.11
CA VAL A 178 -24.21 -61.85 -76.40
C VAL A 178 -24.92 -61.04 -77.49
N ALA A 179 -24.89 -59.71 -77.44
CA ALA A 179 -25.51 -58.86 -78.46
C ALA A 179 -24.90 -59.10 -79.84
N THR A 180 -23.56 -59.21 -79.96
CA THR A 180 -22.91 -59.52 -81.24
C THR A 180 -23.27 -60.90 -81.79
N ARG A 181 -23.45 -61.89 -80.90
CA ARG A 181 -23.95 -63.23 -81.29
C ARG A 181 -25.38 -63.14 -81.80
N MET A 182 -26.24 -62.40 -81.10
CA MET A 182 -27.62 -62.16 -81.53
C MET A 182 -27.68 -61.43 -82.88
N ASP A 183 -26.84 -60.42 -83.11
CA ASP A 183 -26.75 -59.71 -84.39
C ASP A 183 -26.30 -60.64 -85.53
N ARG A 184 -25.35 -61.54 -85.27
CA ARG A 184 -24.92 -62.56 -86.25
C ARG A 184 -26.06 -63.52 -86.58
N ILE A 185 -26.80 -63.99 -85.57
CA ILE A 185 -27.99 -64.84 -85.76
C ILE A 185 -29.04 -64.08 -86.58
N GLN A 186 -29.33 -62.82 -86.24
CA GLN A 186 -30.31 -61.99 -86.94
C GLN A 186 -29.94 -61.84 -88.42
N LYS A 187 -28.68 -61.53 -88.74
CA LYS A 187 -28.21 -61.44 -90.14
C LYS A 187 -28.37 -62.76 -90.90
N LEU A 188 -28.13 -63.91 -90.25
CA LEU A 188 -28.35 -65.22 -90.86
C LEU A 188 -29.85 -65.45 -91.14
N VAL A 189 -30.72 -65.05 -90.22
CA VAL A 189 -32.18 -65.13 -90.39
C VAL A 189 -32.64 -64.21 -91.53
N ASP A 190 -32.24 -62.94 -91.53
CA ASP A 190 -32.59 -61.96 -92.58
C ASP A 190 -32.09 -62.40 -93.98
N SER A 191 -31.00 -63.16 -94.05
CA SER A 191 -30.49 -63.70 -95.31
C SER A 191 -31.39 -64.77 -95.95
N VAL A 192 -32.27 -65.39 -95.17
CA VAL A 192 -33.25 -66.36 -95.66
C VAL A 192 -34.45 -65.66 -96.30
N ASP A 193 -34.84 -64.50 -95.77
CA ASP A 193 -36.01 -63.75 -96.25
C ASP A 193 -35.80 -63.12 -97.64
N ASN A 194 -34.56 -62.79 -98.01
CA ASN A 194 -34.25 -62.10 -99.27
C ASN A 194 -34.34 -62.97 -100.55
N GLU A 195 -34.45 -64.30 -100.44
CA GLU A 195 -34.47 -65.24 -101.59
C GLU A 195 -35.72 -66.12 -101.67
N ALA A 196 -36.70 -65.90 -100.79
CA ALA A 196 -37.87 -66.76 -100.60
C ALA A 196 -38.82 -66.88 -101.81
N ALA A 197 -38.61 -66.11 -102.89
CA ALA A 197 -39.58 -66.02 -103.99
C ALA A 197 -39.47 -67.13 -105.06
N ASN A 198 -38.30 -67.77 -105.29
CA ASN A 198 -38.08 -68.51 -106.55
C ASN A 198 -37.61 -69.98 -106.45
N ASN A 199 -37.33 -70.55 -105.27
CA ASN A 199 -36.94 -71.99 -105.15
C ASN A 199 -37.20 -72.62 -103.76
N PRO A 200 -38.31 -73.37 -103.57
CA PRO A 200 -38.72 -73.89 -102.26
C PRO A 200 -37.82 -75.01 -101.70
N VAL A 201 -37.18 -75.82 -102.57
CA VAL A 201 -36.26 -76.89 -102.12
C VAL A 201 -34.92 -76.29 -101.65
N GLY A 202 -34.44 -75.25 -102.34
CA GLY A 202 -33.25 -74.50 -101.93
C GLY A 202 -33.43 -73.78 -100.58
N MET A 203 -34.65 -73.31 -100.29
CA MET A 203 -35.01 -72.68 -99.02
C MET A 203 -34.88 -73.64 -97.83
N LEU A 204 -35.39 -74.87 -97.93
CA LEU A 204 -35.28 -75.86 -96.86
C LEU A 204 -33.82 -76.24 -96.54
N GLN A 205 -32.98 -76.38 -97.57
CA GLN A 205 -31.55 -76.64 -97.38
C GLN A 205 -30.82 -75.45 -96.75
N LYS A 206 -31.19 -74.21 -97.11
CA LYS A 206 -30.64 -73.01 -96.46
C LYS A 206 -31.09 -72.89 -95.00
N LEU A 207 -32.35 -73.16 -94.69
CA LEU A 207 -32.84 -73.19 -93.30
C LEU A 207 -32.10 -74.23 -92.45
N GLN A 208 -31.82 -75.42 -93.00
CA GLN A 208 -31.03 -76.43 -92.30
C GLN A 208 -29.59 -75.95 -92.04
N ARG A 209 -28.95 -75.27 -93.01
CA ARG A 209 -27.61 -74.70 -92.83
C ARG A 209 -27.59 -73.54 -91.82
N VAL A 210 -28.59 -72.65 -91.89
CA VAL A 210 -28.76 -71.54 -90.94
C VAL A 210 -28.99 -72.09 -89.54
N TRP A 211 -29.81 -73.13 -89.37
CA TRP A 211 -30.04 -73.76 -88.07
C TRP A 211 -28.77 -74.36 -87.45
N VAL A 212 -27.93 -74.99 -88.27
CA VAL A 212 -26.61 -75.49 -87.81
C VAL A 212 -25.71 -74.32 -87.40
N ALA A 213 -25.62 -73.27 -88.22
CA ALA A 213 -24.81 -72.08 -87.92
C ALA A 213 -25.29 -71.34 -86.65
N VAL A 214 -26.61 -71.26 -86.42
CA VAL A 214 -27.17 -70.69 -85.18
C VAL A 214 -26.80 -71.53 -83.97
N LYS A 215 -26.84 -72.86 -84.09
CA LYS A 215 -26.39 -73.76 -83.00
C LYS A 215 -24.92 -73.59 -82.69
N GLU A 216 -24.08 -73.38 -83.70
CA GLU A 216 -22.65 -73.12 -83.51
C GLU A 216 -22.42 -71.77 -82.80
N ILE A 217 -23.10 -70.69 -83.21
CA ILE A 217 -23.00 -69.38 -82.57
C ILE A 217 -23.49 -69.39 -81.10
N LEU A 218 -24.53 -70.18 -80.79
CA LEU A 218 -25.02 -70.34 -79.43
C LEU A 218 -24.10 -71.20 -78.53
N ALA A 219 -23.21 -71.99 -79.14
CA ALA A 219 -22.26 -72.84 -78.44
C ALA A 219 -20.88 -72.18 -78.21
N GLU A 220 -20.59 -71.06 -78.87
CA GLU A 220 -19.48 -70.15 -78.53
C GLU A 220 -19.62 -69.63 -77.09
#